data_AF-A0A1C6RFE1-F1
#
_entry.id   AF-A0A1C6RFE1-F1
#
_cell.length_a   1.000
_cell.length_b   1.000
_cell.length_c   1.000
_cell.angle_alpha   90.00
_cell.angle_beta   90.00
_cell.angle_gamma   90.00
#
_symmetry.space_group_name_H-M   'P 1'
#
loop_
_entity.id
_entity.type
_entity.pdbx_description
1 polymer ?
#
loop_
_entity_poly.entity_id
_entity_poly.type
_entity_poly.pdbx_seq_one_letter_code
_entity_poly.pdbx_strand_id
1 'polypeptide(L)'
;MHDTPPSVPDFTQWPSFPFEGDLRVKQLDDPVPIEPPRRGEGSRECTACNAPDEAYIWVGERWRVRAMDRPTGLPMVLILESRSHLDLGDLPNLLAAELGVMTVRLERAIRSLDGVARVHVNRWGDGSAHLHMWFLARPYGRLQLRGTFLSLWDSILPPISEAQWRENLALVAAWLAEFGGRPLAEPPRIQWQAPSSFSPSPSQSAGADEEEAASVIEAAEEIPEPAGPATNDPDAASRTS
;
A
#
# COMPACT_ATOMS: atom_id res chain seq x y z
N MET A 1 29.84 34.97 1.45
CA MET A 1 28.64 34.11 1.55
C MET A 1 29.13 32.75 2.02
N HIS A 2 28.88 32.42 3.28
CA HIS A 2 29.04 31.06 3.80
C HIS A 2 27.62 30.61 4.11
N ASP A 3 26.87 30.34 3.06
CA ASP A 3 25.43 30.11 3.14
C ASP A 3 25.14 28.65 3.56
N THR A 4 26.18 27.81 3.66
CA THR A 4 26.11 26.45 4.17
C THR A 4 26.61 26.38 5.62
N PRO A 5 25.79 25.90 6.59
CA PRO A 5 26.22 25.77 7.97
C PRO A 5 27.40 24.77 8.09
N PRO A 6 28.34 25.02 9.01
CA PRO A 6 29.54 24.18 9.15
C PRO A 6 29.25 22.82 9.81
N SER A 7 28.11 22.68 10.49
CA SER A 7 27.72 21.46 11.21
C SER A 7 26.46 20.83 10.61
N VAL A 8 26.33 19.51 10.79
CA VAL A 8 25.11 18.80 10.40
C VAL A 8 23.90 19.28 11.21
N PRO A 9 22.72 19.45 10.59
CA PRO A 9 21.51 19.88 11.30
C PRO A 9 20.94 18.80 12.24
N ASP A 10 20.17 19.22 13.24
CA ASP A 10 19.59 18.33 14.26
C ASP A 10 18.68 17.23 13.71
N PHE A 11 18.07 17.43 12.53
CA PHE A 11 17.20 16.42 11.93
C PHE A 11 17.95 15.14 11.59
N THR A 12 19.28 15.14 11.50
CA THR A 12 20.07 13.92 11.28
C THR A 12 20.03 12.98 12.47
N GLN A 13 19.60 13.46 13.65
CA GLN A 13 19.43 12.65 14.87
C GLN A 13 17.98 12.17 15.04
N TRP A 14 17.07 12.55 14.14
CA TRP A 14 15.68 12.10 14.25
C TRP A 14 15.58 10.61 13.96
N PRO A 15 14.74 9.85 14.67
CA PRO A 15 14.58 8.42 14.41
C PRO A 15 14.21 8.10 12.95
N SER A 16 13.52 9.01 12.27
CA SER A 16 13.11 8.85 10.87
C SER A 16 14.20 9.17 9.85
N PHE A 17 15.34 9.73 10.26
CA PHE A 17 16.45 10.00 9.37
C PHE A 17 17.10 8.68 8.91
N PRO A 18 17.31 8.47 7.60
CA PRO A 18 17.61 7.14 7.07
C PRO A 18 19.08 6.72 7.09
N PHE A 19 20.00 7.62 7.42
CA PHE A 19 21.43 7.37 7.31
C PHE A 19 22.14 7.45 8.65
N GLU A 20 23.13 6.58 8.84
CA GLU A 20 24.06 6.61 9.96
C GLU A 20 25.49 6.82 9.42
N GLY A 21 26.37 7.36 10.26
CA GLY A 21 27.79 7.57 9.95
C GLY A 21 28.23 9.03 9.94
N ASP A 22 29.43 9.27 9.44
CA ASP A 22 30.07 10.59 9.42
C ASP A 22 29.51 11.46 8.29
N LEU A 23 28.48 12.25 8.61
CA LEU A 23 27.80 13.13 7.66
C LEU A 23 28.46 14.53 7.63
N ARG A 24 28.41 15.15 6.46
CA ARG A 24 28.82 16.55 6.25
C ARG A 24 27.80 17.25 5.38
N VAL A 25 27.56 18.53 5.65
CA VAL A 25 26.69 19.35 4.80
C VAL A 25 27.43 19.64 3.49
N LYS A 26 26.82 19.31 2.36
CA LYS A 26 27.36 19.62 1.04
C LYS A 26 27.37 21.14 0.85
N GLN A 27 28.47 21.69 0.34
CA GLN A 27 28.51 23.10 -0.05
C GLN A 27 27.49 23.35 -1.15
N LEU A 28 26.70 24.41 -1.00
CA LEU A 28 25.79 24.87 -2.03
C LEU A 28 26.59 25.43 -3.21
N ASP A 29 26.16 25.08 -4.42
CA ASP A 29 26.67 25.68 -5.65
C ASP A 29 26.18 27.14 -5.75
N ASP A 30 26.88 27.97 -6.53
CA ASP A 30 26.48 29.37 -6.71
C ASP A 30 25.09 29.48 -7.38
N PRO A 31 24.26 30.48 -6.99
CA PRO A 31 22.97 30.69 -7.62
C PRO A 31 23.10 30.96 -9.13
N VAL A 32 22.25 30.32 -9.93
CA VAL A 32 22.17 30.59 -11.37
C VAL A 32 21.17 31.71 -11.65
N PRO A 33 21.41 32.59 -12.64
CA PRO A 33 20.50 33.69 -12.96
C PRO A 33 19.20 33.23 -13.64
N ILE A 34 19.23 32.08 -14.33
CA ILE A 34 18.09 31.48 -15.03
C ILE A 34 18.18 29.98 -14.82
N GLU A 35 17.10 29.38 -14.30
CA GLU A 35 16.99 27.94 -14.15
C GLU A 35 16.78 27.26 -15.52
N PRO A 36 17.32 26.05 -15.73
CA PRO A 36 16.99 25.28 -16.92
C PRO A 36 15.47 25.01 -17.00
N PRO A 37 14.85 25.16 -18.18
CA PRO A 37 13.43 24.89 -18.34
C PRO A 37 13.09 23.42 -18.04
N ARG A 38 11.93 23.21 -17.40
CA ARG A 38 11.41 21.89 -17.04
C ARG A 38 10.94 21.12 -18.28
N ARG A 39 10.69 19.81 -18.14
CA ARG A 39 9.99 19.05 -19.19
C ARG A 39 8.60 19.62 -19.41
N GLY A 40 8.16 19.70 -20.66
CA GLY A 40 6.90 20.32 -21.04
C GLY A 40 6.87 21.86 -21.02
N GLU A 41 7.95 22.53 -20.60
CA GLU A 41 7.97 23.99 -20.56
C GLU A 41 8.34 24.59 -21.93
N GLY A 42 7.61 25.62 -22.36
CA GLY A 42 7.79 26.25 -23.66
C GLY A 42 7.55 25.28 -24.82
N SER A 43 8.55 25.07 -25.67
CA SER A 43 8.49 24.13 -26.81
C SER A 43 8.97 22.72 -26.48
N ARG A 44 9.32 22.42 -25.21
CA ARG A 44 9.81 21.10 -24.83
C ARG A 44 8.67 20.10 -24.80
N GLU A 45 8.97 18.87 -25.21
CA GLU A 45 7.99 17.80 -25.18
C GLU A 45 7.52 17.51 -23.75
N CYS A 46 6.20 17.30 -23.62
CA CYS A 46 5.57 16.93 -22.36
C CYS A 46 5.19 15.45 -22.37
N THR A 47 5.85 14.66 -21.52
CA THR A 47 5.59 13.22 -21.40
C THR A 47 4.13 12.93 -21.03
N ALA A 48 3.53 13.68 -20.11
CA ALA A 48 2.16 13.45 -19.64
C ALA A 48 1.11 13.81 -20.71
N CYS A 49 1.35 14.84 -21.53
CA CYS A 49 0.46 15.17 -22.66
C CYS A 49 0.49 14.09 -23.74
N ASN A 50 1.67 13.51 -23.99
CA ASN A 50 1.86 12.50 -25.04
C ASN A 50 1.55 11.07 -24.55
N ALA A 51 1.37 10.87 -23.25
CA ALA A 51 1.07 9.56 -22.68
C ALA A 51 -0.36 9.11 -23.06
N PRO A 52 -0.51 7.91 -23.65
CA PRO A 52 -1.84 7.34 -23.91
C PRO A 52 -2.51 6.96 -22.59
N ASP A 53 -3.83 6.80 -22.61
CA ASP A 53 -4.62 6.49 -21.42
C ASP A 53 -4.17 5.15 -20.79
N GLU A 54 -3.72 4.19 -21.59
CA GLU A 54 -3.23 2.87 -21.15
C GLU A 54 -1.98 2.91 -20.26
N ALA A 55 -1.28 4.06 -20.21
CA ALA A 55 -0.16 4.27 -19.30
C ALA A 55 -0.60 4.57 -17.84
N TYR A 56 -1.91 4.69 -17.60
CA TYR A 56 -2.50 5.06 -16.32
C TYR A 56 -3.26 3.89 -15.70
N ILE A 57 -3.44 3.90 -14.38
CA ILE A 57 -4.26 2.90 -13.68
C ILE A 57 -5.73 3.28 -13.62
N TRP A 58 -6.03 4.57 -13.76
CA TRP A 58 -7.37 5.10 -13.82
C TRP A 58 -7.37 6.39 -14.64
N VAL A 59 -8.39 6.56 -15.48
CA VAL A 59 -8.58 7.74 -16.31
C VAL A 59 -9.98 8.30 -16.13
N GLY A 60 -10.07 9.59 -15.83
CA GLY A 60 -11.29 10.37 -15.84
C GLY A 60 -11.30 11.41 -16.95
N GLU A 61 -12.36 12.22 -16.97
CA GLU A 61 -12.54 13.27 -17.99
C GLU A 61 -11.45 14.37 -17.90
N ARG A 62 -11.03 14.76 -16.68
CA ARG A 62 -10.07 15.86 -16.44
C ARG A 62 -8.82 15.44 -15.69
N TRP A 63 -8.83 14.25 -15.10
CA TRP A 63 -7.78 13.75 -14.22
C TRP A 63 -7.38 12.33 -14.61
N ARG A 64 -6.13 11.98 -14.35
CA ARG A 64 -5.59 10.63 -14.55
C ARG A 64 -4.71 10.25 -13.37
N VAL A 65 -4.67 8.97 -13.02
CA VAL A 65 -3.81 8.46 -11.95
C VAL A 65 -2.82 7.47 -12.51
N ARG A 66 -1.53 7.77 -12.33
CA ARG A 66 -0.40 6.96 -12.81
C ARG A 66 0.28 6.28 -11.64
N ALA A 67 0.77 5.08 -11.88
CA ALA A 67 1.67 4.35 -10.99
C ALA A 67 3.12 4.46 -11.46
N MET A 68 4.03 4.00 -10.61
CA MET A 68 5.42 3.79 -11.02
C MET A 68 5.53 2.63 -12.02
N ASP A 69 6.64 2.56 -12.76
CA ASP A 69 6.80 1.53 -13.80
C ASP A 69 7.08 0.14 -13.19
N ARG A 70 7.42 0.09 -11.90
CA ARG A 70 7.72 -1.11 -11.12
C ARG A 70 7.37 -0.89 -9.64
N PRO A 71 7.22 -1.96 -8.83
CA PRO A 71 7.00 -1.83 -7.40
C PRO A 71 8.09 -1.01 -6.70
N THR A 72 7.71 -0.24 -5.68
CA THR A 72 8.62 0.57 -4.86
C THR A 72 8.70 0.02 -3.43
N GLY A 73 9.54 0.63 -2.58
CA GLY A 73 9.72 0.22 -1.19
C GLY A 73 8.48 0.44 -0.31
N LEU A 74 7.59 1.34 -0.72
CA LEU A 74 6.31 1.60 -0.06
C LEU A 74 5.17 0.74 -0.61
N PRO A 75 4.10 0.50 0.18
CA PRO A 75 2.92 -0.25 -0.26
C PRO A 75 2.26 0.30 -1.53
N MET A 76 2.34 1.61 -1.74
CA MET A 76 1.81 2.28 -2.91
C MET A 76 2.43 3.68 -3.08
N VAL A 77 2.81 4.00 -4.32
CA VAL A 77 3.21 5.35 -4.75
C VAL A 77 2.47 5.67 -6.04
N LEU A 78 1.65 6.73 -6.00
CA LEU A 78 0.81 7.15 -7.12
C LEU A 78 0.99 8.63 -7.42
N ILE A 79 0.69 8.98 -8.66
CA ILE A 79 0.75 10.34 -9.17
C ILE A 79 -0.62 10.69 -9.76
N LEU A 80 -1.24 11.76 -9.26
CA LEU A 80 -2.43 12.36 -9.84
C LEU A 80 -2.01 13.48 -10.81
N GLU A 81 -2.47 13.41 -12.05
CA GLU A 81 -2.15 14.39 -13.09
C GLU A 81 -3.44 14.95 -13.71
N SER A 82 -3.42 16.22 -14.11
CA SER A 82 -4.46 16.76 -14.99
C SER A 82 -4.32 16.16 -16.39
N ARG A 83 -5.41 16.14 -17.17
CA ARG A 83 -5.31 15.88 -18.62
C ARG A 83 -4.76 17.10 -19.36
N SER A 84 -5.26 18.27 -19.02
CA SER A 84 -4.77 19.54 -19.57
C SER A 84 -3.37 19.84 -19.07
N HIS A 85 -2.54 20.41 -19.95
CA HIS A 85 -1.22 20.91 -19.61
C HIS A 85 -1.36 22.19 -18.79
N LEU A 86 -1.30 22.07 -17.47
CA LEU A 86 -1.41 23.18 -16.52
C LEU A 86 -0.36 22.95 -15.43
N ASP A 87 0.23 24.00 -14.86
CA ASP A 87 0.88 23.91 -13.55
C ASP A 87 -0.18 24.16 -12.45
N LEU A 88 0.18 23.93 -11.19
CA LEU A 88 -0.72 24.09 -10.04
C LEU A 88 -1.30 25.52 -9.96
N GLY A 89 -0.47 26.53 -10.23
CA GLY A 89 -0.88 27.94 -10.20
C GLY A 89 -1.79 28.35 -11.35
N ASP A 90 -1.84 27.56 -12.43
CA ASP A 90 -2.62 27.84 -13.63
C ASP A 90 -4.01 27.21 -13.59
N LEU A 91 -4.33 26.46 -12.52
CA LEU A 91 -5.62 25.78 -12.41
C LEU A 91 -6.77 26.80 -12.32
N PRO A 92 -7.77 26.73 -13.22
CA PRO A 92 -9.00 27.48 -13.04
C PRO A 92 -9.76 26.98 -11.80
N ASN A 93 -10.58 27.83 -11.18
CA ASN A 93 -11.27 27.56 -9.92
C ASN A 93 -11.99 26.20 -9.86
N LEU A 94 -12.62 25.78 -10.96
CA LEU A 94 -13.29 24.47 -11.03
C LEU A 94 -12.30 23.30 -10.92
N LEU A 95 -11.17 23.36 -11.63
CA LEU A 95 -10.13 22.33 -11.53
C LEU A 95 -9.42 22.37 -10.18
N ALA A 96 -9.21 23.56 -9.60
CA ALA A 96 -8.66 23.68 -8.25
C ALA A 96 -9.58 23.04 -7.19
N ALA A 97 -10.90 23.23 -7.31
CA ALA A 97 -11.88 22.56 -6.44
C ALA A 97 -11.86 21.04 -6.65
N GLU A 98 -11.82 20.58 -7.90
CA GLU A 98 -11.72 19.15 -8.21
C GLU A 98 -10.42 18.53 -7.71
N LEU A 99 -9.30 19.24 -7.75
CA LEU A 99 -8.03 18.77 -7.21
C LEU A 99 -8.16 18.45 -5.72
N GLY A 100 -8.85 19.30 -4.94
CA GLY A 100 -9.14 19.03 -3.53
C GLY A 100 -9.96 17.75 -3.34
N VAL A 101 -11.01 17.56 -4.15
CA VAL A 101 -11.85 16.35 -4.13
C VAL A 101 -11.04 15.11 -4.50
N MET A 102 -10.25 15.17 -5.57
CA MET A 102 -9.42 14.07 -6.04
C MET A 102 -8.34 13.71 -5.03
N THR A 103 -7.77 14.70 -4.33
CA THR A 103 -6.80 14.46 -3.26
C THR A 103 -7.41 13.63 -2.13
N VAL A 104 -8.62 13.99 -1.68
CA VAL A 104 -9.32 13.23 -0.62
C VAL A 104 -9.73 11.85 -1.10
N ARG A 105 -10.21 11.72 -2.34
CA ARG A 105 -10.58 10.43 -2.94
C ARG A 105 -9.39 9.48 -3.01
N LEU A 106 -8.28 9.94 -3.56
CA LEU A 106 -7.08 9.11 -3.71
C LEU A 106 -6.43 8.79 -2.35
N GLU A 107 -6.43 9.72 -1.40
CA GLU A 107 -6.03 9.45 0.00
C GLU A 107 -6.83 8.30 0.60
N ARG A 108 -8.17 8.33 0.47
CA ARG A 108 -9.06 7.29 1.01
C ARG A 108 -8.85 5.95 0.34
N ALA A 109 -8.75 5.93 -0.99
CA ALA A 109 -8.50 4.71 -1.76
C ALA A 109 -7.17 4.04 -1.37
N ILE A 110 -6.11 4.83 -1.21
CA ILE A 110 -4.80 4.29 -0.81
C ILE A 110 -4.83 3.85 0.66
N ARG A 111 -5.47 4.63 1.55
CA ARG A 111 -5.56 4.28 2.97
C ARG A 111 -6.46 3.08 3.26
N SER A 112 -7.38 2.72 2.37
CA SER A 112 -8.17 1.49 2.49
C SER A 112 -7.38 0.22 2.15
N LEU A 113 -6.17 0.34 1.60
CA LEU A 113 -5.30 -0.81 1.39
C LEU A 113 -4.81 -1.37 2.73
N ASP A 114 -4.73 -2.70 2.81
CA ASP A 114 -4.21 -3.38 3.98
C ASP A 114 -2.78 -2.95 4.28
N GLY A 115 -2.49 -2.74 5.57
CA GLY A 115 -1.16 -2.33 6.02
C GLY A 115 -0.79 -0.89 5.69
N VAL A 116 -1.70 -0.03 5.22
CA VAL A 116 -1.46 1.42 5.07
C VAL A 116 -2.03 2.18 6.27
N ALA A 117 -1.22 3.06 6.87
CA ALA A 117 -1.66 3.86 8.01
C ALA A 117 -1.95 5.33 7.66
N ARG A 118 -1.13 5.94 6.80
CA ARG A 118 -1.27 7.34 6.38
C ARG A 118 -0.82 7.47 4.94
N VAL A 119 -1.27 8.52 4.25
CA VAL A 119 -0.81 8.87 2.91
C VAL A 119 -0.18 10.25 2.97
N HIS A 120 1.06 10.38 2.50
CA HIS A 120 1.69 11.69 2.34
C HIS A 120 1.37 12.23 0.96
N VAL A 121 0.92 13.49 0.89
CA VAL A 121 0.56 14.18 -0.35
C VAL A 121 1.57 15.30 -0.60
N ASN A 122 2.27 15.28 -1.74
CA ASN A 122 3.36 16.22 -2.02
C ASN A 122 3.24 16.83 -3.42
N ARG A 123 3.61 18.11 -3.53
CA ARG A 123 3.92 18.78 -4.80
C ARG A 123 5.40 19.18 -4.77
N TRP A 124 6.22 18.57 -5.63
CA TRP A 124 7.60 19.00 -5.90
C TRP A 124 7.71 19.82 -7.17
N GLY A 125 7.40 19.23 -8.34
CA GLY A 125 7.23 19.91 -9.64
C GLY A 125 8.46 20.58 -10.26
N ASP A 126 9.65 20.31 -9.74
CA ASP A 126 10.92 20.82 -10.29
C ASP A 126 11.33 20.10 -11.60
N GLY A 127 10.78 18.92 -11.87
CA GLY A 127 11.15 18.10 -13.04
C GLY A 127 10.21 18.17 -14.25
N SER A 128 9.02 18.76 -14.11
CA SER A 128 7.98 18.81 -15.14
C SER A 128 7.05 19.99 -14.91
N ALA A 129 6.69 20.71 -15.98
CA ALA A 129 5.72 21.80 -15.96
C ALA A 129 4.27 21.30 -15.89
N HIS A 130 4.01 20.06 -16.30
CA HIS A 130 2.68 19.44 -16.21
C HIS A 130 2.36 19.08 -14.76
N LEU A 131 1.21 19.50 -14.26
CA LEU A 131 0.74 19.28 -12.90
C LEU A 131 0.70 17.79 -12.54
N HIS A 132 1.43 17.46 -11.48
CA HIS A 132 1.45 16.12 -10.92
C HIS A 132 1.59 16.18 -9.38
N MET A 133 0.67 15.52 -8.68
CA MET A 133 0.65 15.42 -7.22
C MET A 133 1.03 14.01 -6.79
N TRP A 134 1.96 13.89 -5.85
CA TRP A 134 2.47 12.60 -5.38
C TRP A 134 1.73 12.13 -4.14
N PHE A 135 1.42 10.84 -4.10
CA PHE A 135 0.78 10.15 -2.98
C PHE A 135 1.64 8.97 -2.54
N LEU A 136 2.19 9.03 -1.33
CA LEU A 136 3.08 8.00 -0.79
C LEU A 136 2.40 7.31 0.39
N ALA A 137 2.16 6.00 0.27
CA ALA A 137 1.52 5.20 1.32
C ALA A 137 2.52 4.88 2.43
N ARG A 138 2.32 5.45 3.62
CA ARG A 138 3.09 5.10 4.80
C ARG A 138 2.54 3.81 5.42
N PRO A 139 3.35 2.75 5.55
CA PRO A 139 2.89 1.49 6.11
C PRO A 139 2.54 1.61 7.60
N TYR A 140 1.62 0.75 8.03
CA TYR A 140 1.20 0.57 9.40
C TYR A 140 2.33 0.03 10.27
N GLY A 141 2.37 0.41 11.55
CA GLY A 141 3.37 -0.06 12.53
C GLY A 141 4.80 0.46 12.35
N ARG A 142 5.19 0.96 11.17
CA ARG A 142 6.56 1.44 10.88
C ARG A 142 6.73 2.93 11.26
N LEU A 143 6.87 3.22 12.55
CA LEU A 143 6.97 4.61 13.05
C LEU A 143 8.20 5.37 12.53
N GLN A 144 9.27 4.67 12.17
CA GLN A 144 10.46 5.26 11.56
C GLN A 144 10.16 5.97 10.23
N LEU A 145 9.13 5.53 9.50
CA LEU A 145 8.76 6.10 8.21
C LEU A 145 7.83 7.33 8.33
N ARG A 146 7.79 7.98 9.50
CA ARG A 146 6.97 9.18 9.71
C ARG A 146 7.69 10.44 9.22
N GLY A 147 6.89 11.38 8.70
CA GLY A 147 7.36 12.73 8.38
C GLY A 147 8.22 12.79 7.13
N THR A 148 9.19 13.69 7.14
CA THR A 148 9.83 14.28 5.96
C THR A 148 10.59 13.27 5.08
N PHE A 149 11.15 12.21 5.65
CA PHE A 149 12.07 11.30 4.94
C PHE A 149 11.40 10.12 4.23
N LEU A 150 10.07 10.08 4.16
CA LEU A 150 9.34 8.93 3.58
C LEU A 150 9.75 8.65 2.12
N SER A 151 9.98 9.68 1.30
CA SER A 151 10.42 9.52 -0.09
C SER A 151 11.84 8.96 -0.22
N LEU A 152 12.74 9.30 0.70
CA LEU A 152 14.08 8.71 0.75
C LEU A 152 13.98 7.23 1.14
N TRP A 153 13.18 6.93 2.18
CA TRP A 153 12.95 5.55 2.58
C TRP A 153 12.34 4.68 1.48
N ASP A 154 11.44 5.21 0.65
CA ASP A 154 10.89 4.49 -0.52
C ASP A 154 11.98 4.03 -1.49
N SER A 155 13.05 4.81 -1.64
CA SER A 155 14.20 4.49 -2.49
C SER A 155 15.20 3.53 -1.84
N ILE A 156 15.17 3.42 -0.51
CA ILE A 156 16.11 2.60 0.28
C ILE A 156 15.53 1.21 0.55
N LEU A 157 14.24 1.14 0.86
CA LEU A 157 13.58 -0.10 1.21
C LEU A 157 13.50 -1.05 0.00
N PRO A 158 13.60 -2.38 0.23
CA PRO A 158 13.37 -3.35 -0.83
C PRO A 158 11.94 -3.21 -1.36
N PRO A 159 11.72 -3.35 -2.67
CA PRO A 159 10.40 -3.21 -3.24
C PRO A 159 9.45 -4.30 -2.73
N ILE A 160 8.17 -3.96 -2.62
CA ILE A 160 7.11 -4.96 -2.36
C ILE A 160 7.00 -5.94 -3.53
N SER A 161 6.33 -7.08 -3.30
CA SER A 161 6.14 -8.07 -4.37
C SER A 161 5.28 -7.49 -5.50
N GLU A 162 5.58 -7.89 -6.74
CA GLU A 162 4.82 -7.42 -7.91
C GLU A 162 3.35 -7.83 -7.84
N ALA A 163 3.06 -9.02 -7.29
CA ALA A 163 1.69 -9.49 -7.09
C ALA A 163 0.90 -8.57 -6.16
N GLN A 164 1.45 -8.25 -4.98
CA GLN A 164 0.82 -7.32 -4.03
C GLN A 164 0.67 -5.93 -4.63
N TRP A 165 1.68 -5.46 -5.37
CA TRP A 165 1.64 -4.16 -6.00
C TRP A 165 0.51 -4.06 -7.04
N ARG A 166 0.40 -5.04 -7.95
CA ARG A 166 -0.67 -5.11 -8.96
C ARG A 166 -2.06 -5.20 -8.32
N GLU A 167 -2.21 -6.00 -7.27
CA GLU A 167 -3.44 -6.08 -6.50
C GLU A 167 -3.83 -4.72 -5.91
N ASN A 168 -2.90 -4.02 -5.26
CA ASN A 168 -3.12 -2.70 -4.71
C ASN A 168 -3.52 -1.68 -5.80
N LEU A 169 -2.88 -1.72 -6.98
CA LEU A 169 -3.24 -0.84 -8.11
C LEU A 169 -4.69 -1.08 -8.57
N ALA A 170 -5.10 -2.34 -8.69
CA ALA A 170 -6.45 -2.70 -9.10
C ALA A 170 -7.50 -2.25 -8.07
N LEU A 171 -7.23 -2.41 -6.77
CA LEU A 171 -8.10 -1.96 -5.70
C LEU A 171 -8.28 -0.44 -5.71
N VAL A 172 -7.19 0.33 -5.83
CA VAL A 172 -7.26 1.79 -5.91
C VAL A 172 -8.01 2.24 -7.17
N ALA A 173 -7.72 1.64 -8.33
CA ALA A 173 -8.39 1.98 -9.58
C ALA A 173 -9.90 1.69 -9.53
N ALA A 174 -10.28 0.53 -8.99
CA ALA A 174 -11.69 0.15 -8.81
C ALA A 174 -12.41 1.09 -7.85
N TRP A 175 -11.77 1.46 -6.74
CA TRP A 175 -12.34 2.41 -5.78
C TRP A 175 -12.62 3.78 -6.43
N LEU A 176 -11.68 4.29 -7.23
CA LEU A 176 -11.87 5.57 -7.94
C LEU A 176 -13.02 5.50 -8.95
N ALA A 177 -13.23 4.34 -9.58
CA ALA A 177 -14.29 4.13 -10.55
C ALA A 177 -15.71 4.26 -9.96
N GLU A 178 -15.88 4.08 -8.64
CA GLU A 178 -17.15 4.34 -7.95
C GLU A 178 -17.60 5.81 -8.06
N PHE A 179 -16.67 6.72 -8.33
CA PHE A 179 -16.92 8.15 -8.51
C PHE A 179 -16.85 8.59 -9.98
N GLY A 180 -16.83 7.64 -10.91
CA GLY A 180 -16.69 7.86 -12.35
C GLY A 180 -15.29 7.58 -12.89
N GLY A 181 -15.10 7.84 -14.19
CA GLY A 181 -13.90 7.45 -14.91
C GLY A 181 -13.83 5.94 -15.17
N ARG A 182 -12.69 5.48 -15.67
CA ARG A 182 -12.47 4.10 -16.08
C ARG A 182 -11.22 3.53 -15.41
N PRO A 183 -11.34 2.40 -14.69
CA PRO A 183 -10.18 1.69 -14.16
C PRO A 183 -9.48 0.96 -15.31
N LEU A 184 -8.15 0.97 -15.29
CA LEU A 184 -7.27 0.32 -16.27
C LEU A 184 -6.33 -0.70 -15.62
N ALA A 185 -6.13 -0.63 -14.30
CA ALA A 185 -5.46 -1.69 -13.57
C ALA A 185 -6.44 -2.84 -13.30
N GLU A 186 -6.12 -4.03 -13.83
CA GLU A 186 -6.90 -5.25 -13.58
C GLU A 186 -6.37 -6.00 -12.35
N PRO A 187 -7.26 -6.59 -11.53
CA PRO A 187 -6.83 -7.45 -10.43
C PRO A 187 -6.11 -8.69 -10.97
N PRO A 188 -5.15 -9.25 -10.23
CA PRO A 188 -4.53 -10.51 -10.62
C PRO A 188 -5.60 -11.59 -10.80
N ARG A 189 -5.52 -12.35 -11.90
CA ARG A 189 -6.48 -13.43 -12.16
C ARG A 189 -6.39 -14.45 -11.03
N ILE A 190 -7.52 -14.68 -10.35
CA ILE A 190 -7.64 -15.74 -9.35
C ILE A 190 -7.36 -17.07 -10.08
N GLN A 191 -6.23 -17.70 -9.75
CA GLN A 191 -5.98 -19.07 -10.18
C GLN A 191 -6.83 -19.98 -9.30
N TRP A 192 -8.07 -20.22 -9.74
CA TRP A 192 -8.91 -21.26 -9.17
C TRP A 192 -8.23 -22.62 -9.44
N GLN A 193 -7.33 -23.02 -8.55
CA GLN A 193 -6.94 -24.41 -8.46
C GLN A 193 -8.13 -25.14 -7.84
N ALA A 194 -8.83 -25.93 -8.65
CA ALA A 194 -9.84 -26.84 -8.15
C ALA A 194 -9.18 -27.72 -7.07
N PRO A 195 -9.81 -27.96 -5.91
CA PRO A 195 -9.26 -28.87 -4.92
C PRO A 195 -9.01 -30.21 -5.61
N SER A 196 -7.74 -30.62 -5.63
CA SER A 196 -7.32 -31.90 -6.18
C SER A 196 -8.21 -32.98 -5.59
N SER A 197 -8.90 -33.73 -6.45
CA SER A 197 -9.65 -34.92 -6.05
C SER A 197 -8.76 -35.80 -5.18
N PHE A 198 -9.19 -36.08 -3.95
CA PHE A 198 -8.54 -37.06 -3.08
C PHE A 198 -8.31 -38.34 -3.88
N SER A 199 -7.06 -38.72 -4.06
CA SER A 199 -6.74 -40.02 -4.66
C SER A 199 -7.23 -41.09 -3.70
N PRO A 200 -8.04 -42.06 -4.13
CA PRO A 200 -8.42 -43.16 -3.26
C PRO A 200 -7.15 -43.93 -2.90
N SER A 201 -6.89 -44.06 -1.59
CA SER A 201 -5.90 -45.00 -1.07
C SER A 201 -6.19 -46.39 -1.66
N PRO A 202 -5.18 -47.14 -2.12
CA PRO A 202 -5.40 -48.49 -2.59
C PRO A 202 -5.93 -49.33 -1.42
N SER A 203 -7.17 -49.78 -1.53
CA SER A 203 -7.73 -50.81 -0.67
C SER A 203 -6.86 -52.06 -0.82
N GLN A 204 -6.16 -52.46 0.24
CA GLN A 204 -5.58 -53.79 0.33
C GLN A 204 -6.73 -54.80 0.25
N SER A 205 -6.86 -55.45 -0.89
CA SER A 205 -7.67 -56.65 -1.03
C SER A 205 -7.03 -57.74 -0.17
N ALA A 206 -7.72 -58.10 0.91
CA ALA A 206 -7.41 -59.27 1.71
C ALA A 206 -7.46 -60.52 0.82
N GLY A 207 -6.29 -61.15 0.62
CA GLY A 207 -6.20 -62.54 0.24
C GLY A 207 -6.40 -63.37 1.50
N ALA A 208 -7.46 -64.18 1.49
CA ALA A 208 -7.70 -65.21 2.47
C ALA A 208 -6.62 -66.29 2.34
N ASP A 209 -6.04 -66.69 3.46
CA ASP A 209 -5.66 -68.08 3.74
C ASP A 209 -5.77 -68.29 5.26
N GLU A 210 -6.33 -69.45 5.59
CA GLU A 210 -6.79 -69.90 6.89
C GLU A 210 -5.62 -70.29 7.82
N GLU A 211 -5.71 -69.98 9.12
CA GLU A 211 -5.90 -70.97 10.19
C GLU A 211 -5.65 -70.40 11.61
N GLU A 212 -6.64 -70.66 12.46
CA GLU A 212 -6.53 -71.05 13.87
C GLU A 212 -5.97 -70.06 14.93
N ALA A 213 -6.88 -69.48 15.73
CA ALA A 213 -7.13 -69.92 17.12
C ALA A 213 -7.89 -68.84 17.92
N ALA A 214 -9.08 -69.24 18.43
CA ALA A 214 -9.69 -68.95 19.74
C ALA A 214 -9.60 -67.51 20.33
N SER A 215 -10.64 -66.87 20.87
CA SER A 215 -11.84 -67.36 21.55
C SER A 215 -12.80 -66.17 21.76
N VAL A 216 -14.06 -66.37 21.40
CA VAL A 216 -15.29 -66.04 22.14
C VAL A 216 -15.09 -65.25 23.44
N ILE A 217 -15.68 -64.04 23.57
CA ILE A 217 -16.94 -63.80 24.31
C ILE A 217 -17.51 -62.40 24.01
N GLU A 218 -18.82 -62.38 23.74
CA GLU A 218 -19.72 -61.22 23.65
C GLU A 218 -19.79 -60.41 24.95
N ALA A 219 -20.18 -59.13 24.87
CA ALA A 219 -21.33 -58.62 25.62
C ALA A 219 -21.67 -57.17 25.21
N ALA A 220 -22.97 -56.93 25.08
CA ALA A 220 -23.63 -55.72 24.63
C ALA A 220 -23.89 -54.71 25.77
N GLU A 221 -24.33 -53.51 25.34
CA GLU A 221 -25.18 -52.53 26.07
C GLU A 221 -24.53 -51.81 27.28
N GLU A 222 -24.80 -50.56 27.64
CA GLU A 222 -25.90 -49.62 27.38
C GLU A 222 -25.44 -48.20 27.84
N ILE A 223 -26.02 -47.15 27.27
CA ILE A 223 -25.91 -45.71 27.66
C ILE A 223 -27.19 -45.42 28.50
N PRO A 224 -27.23 -44.62 29.61
CA PRO A 224 -27.28 -43.15 29.50
C PRO A 224 -26.83 -42.26 30.69
N GLU A 225 -26.62 -40.97 30.37
CA GLU A 225 -26.46 -39.83 31.30
C GLU A 225 -27.68 -39.66 32.23
N PRO A 226 -27.56 -38.87 33.32
CA PRO A 226 -28.24 -37.58 33.25
C PRO A 226 -27.53 -36.39 33.93
N ALA A 227 -28.03 -35.23 33.52
CA ALA A 227 -27.56 -33.87 33.76
C ALA A 227 -28.04 -33.19 35.05
N GLY A 228 -27.32 -32.14 35.44
CA GLY A 228 -27.91 -30.85 35.82
C GLY A 228 -28.04 -30.51 37.32
N PRO A 229 -28.41 -29.25 37.67
CA PRO A 229 -27.45 -28.23 38.11
C PRO A 229 -27.84 -27.46 39.40
N ALA A 230 -27.11 -26.36 39.68
CA ALA A 230 -27.46 -25.18 40.51
C ALA A 230 -27.16 -25.29 42.04
N THR A 231 -26.76 -24.28 42.82
CA THR A 231 -26.48 -22.83 42.69
C THR A 231 -25.98 -22.30 44.06
N ASN A 232 -25.16 -21.24 44.05
CA ASN A 232 -24.99 -20.09 44.98
C ASN A 232 -24.75 -20.32 46.51
N ASP A 233 -23.63 -19.89 47.13
CA ASP A 233 -23.15 -18.53 47.53
C ASP A 233 -23.75 -18.05 48.88
N PRO A 234 -23.24 -17.00 49.57
CA PRO A 234 -21.94 -16.72 50.22
C PRO A 234 -22.07 -16.58 51.77
N ASP A 235 -20.97 -16.39 52.51
CA ASP A 235 -21.03 -15.61 53.77
C ASP A 235 -19.73 -14.86 54.11
N ALA A 236 -19.91 -13.69 54.72
CA ALA A 236 -18.93 -12.62 54.87
C ALA A 236 -18.61 -12.31 56.34
N ALA A 237 -17.49 -11.56 56.48
CA ALA A 237 -17.26 -10.46 57.44
C ALA A 237 -16.29 -10.65 58.64
N SER A 238 -15.19 -9.90 58.52
CA SER A 238 -14.62 -8.93 59.48
C SER A 238 -13.97 -9.37 60.81
N ARG A 239 -12.71 -8.92 61.00
CA ARG A 239 -12.28 -7.98 62.08
C ARG A 239 -10.78 -7.59 61.99
N THR A 240 -10.52 -6.27 62.14
CA THR A 240 -9.38 -5.54 62.80
C THR A 240 -7.93 -5.91 62.42
N SER A 241 -7.00 -4.98 62.16
CA SER A 241 -6.73 -3.64 62.69
C SER A 241 -5.83 -2.87 61.71
#